data_AF-A0A3B9Z0A3-F1
#
_entry.id   AF-A0A3B9Z0A3-F1
#
_cell.length_a   1.000
_cell.length_b   1.000
_cell.length_c   1.000
_cell.angle_alpha   90.00
_cell.angle_beta   90.00
_cell.angle_gamma   90.00
#
_symmetry.space_group_name_H-M   'P 1'
#
loop_
_entity.id
_entity.type
_entity.pdbx_description
1 polymer ?
#
loop_
_entity_poly.entity_id
_entity_poly.type
_entity_poly.pdbx_seq_one_letter_code
_entity_poly.pdbx_strand_id
1 'polypeptide(L)'
;MWLPWERRLQAQLPVIDPAGDDPETNIINFRPPRTIVQEAWRRRAYAVGFALTLFLASLTVLAWQSSPGRTPVKPGDTVVESVRAPRRVTFVSQTRTRIGRDQASAQSPAIYDYDSNLLRQFRGRAADLLRNLSAVKADTLLLPEQRRLMVIRLEAGFSSEAVDAIMSMDDADWRVTVGEALRVLDENVRERLRAEQIAERRASIIAQISAQLTEPQQVILTDIMTLYLRPNVLVNDVETERVRKEARDRVAPVSVTIE
;
A
#
# COMPACT_ATOMS: atom_id res chain seq x y z
N MET A 1 -28.49 96.21 -18.69
CA MET A 1 -29.19 95.12 -19.40
C MET A 1 -30.13 94.46 -18.39
N TRP A 2 -31.43 94.77 -18.50
CA TRP A 2 -32.60 93.97 -18.11
C TRP A 2 -32.73 93.38 -16.69
N LEU A 3 -33.62 94.01 -15.89
CA LEU A 3 -34.60 93.42 -14.97
C LEU A 3 -35.50 92.37 -15.71
N PRO A 4 -36.46 91.63 -15.11
CA PRO A 4 -37.10 91.67 -13.77
C PRO A 4 -37.18 90.22 -13.16
N TRP A 5 -37.90 89.83 -12.10
CA TRP A 5 -39.34 89.91 -11.79
C TRP A 5 -39.55 89.25 -10.40
N GLU A 6 -40.12 89.96 -9.42
CA GLU A 6 -41.52 89.81 -8.95
C GLU A 6 -41.78 88.47 -8.21
N ARG A 7 -42.36 88.40 -7.00
CA ARG A 7 -43.57 89.06 -6.49
C ARG A 7 -43.88 88.49 -5.08
N ARG A 8 -44.50 89.34 -4.25
CA ARG A 8 -45.64 89.04 -3.34
C ARG A 8 -45.33 88.30 -2.01
N LEU A 9 -45.88 88.65 -0.84
CA LEU A 9 -46.94 89.59 -0.42
C LEU A 9 -46.87 89.79 1.11
N GLN A 10 -47.33 90.97 1.53
CA GLN A 10 -48.17 91.29 2.72
C GLN A 10 -47.57 91.04 4.12
N ALA A 11 -47.20 92.08 4.88
CA ALA A 11 -48.02 93.12 5.51
C ALA A 11 -48.74 92.64 6.79
N GLN A 12 -48.29 93.14 7.94
CA GLN A 12 -49.13 93.82 8.95
C GLN A 12 -48.23 94.40 10.06
N LEU A 13 -48.23 95.74 10.16
CA LEU A 13 -47.78 96.51 11.31
C LEU A 13 -49.02 96.92 12.10
N PRO A 14 -48.95 97.03 13.44
CA PRO A 14 -49.74 98.00 14.17
C PRO A 14 -48.88 99.21 14.56
N VAL A 15 -49.58 100.34 14.49
CA VAL A 15 -49.17 101.74 14.69
C VAL A 15 -48.84 102.01 16.16
N ILE A 16 -47.83 102.84 16.41
CA ILE A 16 -47.59 103.54 17.69
C ILE A 16 -47.86 105.02 17.45
N ASP A 17 -48.70 105.64 18.28
CA ASP A 17 -48.58 107.05 18.68
C ASP A 17 -49.42 107.31 19.96
N PRO A 18 -49.21 108.39 20.75
CA PRO A 18 -48.29 108.38 21.88
C PRO A 18 -48.96 108.95 23.15
N ALA A 19 -48.14 109.18 24.18
CA ALA A 19 -48.37 109.99 25.38
C ALA A 19 -48.83 109.24 26.64
N GLY A 20 -47.94 109.22 27.64
CA GLY A 20 -48.30 108.95 29.03
C GLY A 20 -47.22 108.26 29.84
N ASP A 21 -46.38 109.08 30.49
CA ASP A 21 -45.77 108.89 31.82
C ASP A 21 -44.59 107.90 32.07
N ASP A 22 -43.55 108.53 32.62
CA ASP A 22 -42.30 108.06 33.23
C ASP A 22 -42.50 107.61 34.72
N PRO A 23 -41.51 106.96 35.39
CA PRO A 23 -41.72 105.63 35.99
C PRO A 23 -41.33 105.45 37.50
N GLU A 24 -41.41 104.19 37.96
CA GLU A 24 -40.74 103.52 39.12
C GLU A 24 -41.40 103.60 40.52
N THR A 25 -41.67 102.50 41.25
CA THR A 25 -40.70 101.53 41.81
C THR A 25 -41.39 100.24 42.34
N ASN A 26 -40.75 99.05 42.21
CA ASN A 26 -41.25 97.72 42.61
C ASN A 26 -40.37 97.10 43.72
N ILE A 27 -40.96 96.53 44.79
CA ILE A 27 -40.25 95.89 45.94
C ILE A 27 -40.61 94.40 46.01
N ILE A 28 -39.59 93.52 46.04
CA ILE A 28 -39.72 92.05 46.11
C ILE A 28 -39.40 91.56 47.54
N ASN A 29 -40.15 90.57 48.07
CA ASN A 29 -39.99 90.01 49.42
C ASN A 29 -39.75 88.47 49.37
N PHE A 30 -38.76 87.94 50.11
CA PHE A 30 -38.29 86.53 50.05
C PHE A 30 -38.64 85.74 51.34
N ARG A 31 -39.01 84.45 51.23
CA ARG A 31 -39.17 83.47 52.34
C ARG A 31 -38.38 82.15 52.06
N PRO A 32 -37.72 81.50 53.05
CA PRO A 32 -36.99 80.23 52.84
C PRO A 32 -37.77 78.95 53.27
N PRO A 33 -37.47 77.75 52.72
CA PRO A 33 -38.15 76.47 53.07
C PRO A 33 -37.38 75.55 54.05
N ARG A 34 -38.10 74.60 54.67
CA ARG A 34 -37.70 73.63 55.72
C ARG A 34 -37.00 72.36 55.18
N THR A 35 -36.17 71.70 56.01
CA THR A 35 -35.15 70.66 55.69
C THR A 35 -35.64 69.18 55.63
N ILE A 36 -35.04 68.38 54.72
CA ILE A 36 -35.31 66.96 54.38
C ILE A 36 -34.11 66.06 54.77
N VAL A 37 -33.95 65.65 56.03
CA VAL A 37 -32.69 64.99 56.49
C VAL A 37 -32.85 63.51 56.89
N GLN A 38 -34.05 62.99 57.15
CA GLN A 38 -34.20 61.62 57.69
C GLN A 38 -34.19 60.47 56.67
N GLU A 39 -34.52 60.68 55.39
CA GLU A 39 -34.62 59.58 54.41
C GLU A 39 -33.28 59.12 53.80
N ALA A 40 -32.22 59.93 53.93
CA ALA A 40 -30.95 59.67 53.23
C ALA A 40 -30.15 58.49 53.81
N TRP A 41 -30.29 58.18 55.10
CA TRP A 41 -29.44 57.20 55.78
C TRP A 41 -29.82 55.75 55.48
N ARG A 42 -31.13 55.44 55.36
CA ARG A 42 -31.61 54.10 54.98
C ARG A 42 -31.20 53.73 53.56
N ARG A 43 -31.29 54.67 52.60
CA ARG A 43 -30.89 54.43 51.20
C ARG A 43 -29.39 54.11 51.08
N ARG A 44 -28.54 54.77 51.88
CA ARG A 44 -27.11 54.48 51.93
C ARG A 44 -26.80 53.10 52.52
N ALA A 45 -27.50 52.69 53.58
CA ALA A 45 -27.31 51.36 54.16
C ALA A 45 -27.69 50.22 53.20
N TYR A 46 -28.80 50.35 52.46
CA TYR A 46 -29.19 49.38 51.43
C TYR A 46 -28.21 49.34 50.25
N ALA A 47 -27.70 50.49 49.82
CA ALA A 47 -26.69 50.55 48.76
C ALA A 47 -25.39 49.85 49.15
N VAL A 48 -24.93 50.02 50.39
CA VAL A 48 -23.73 49.34 50.91
C VAL A 48 -23.95 47.83 51.04
N GLY A 49 -25.11 47.40 51.56
CA GLY A 49 -25.44 45.97 51.64
C GLY A 49 -25.49 45.30 50.26
N PHE A 50 -26.08 45.98 49.27
CA PHE A 50 -26.14 45.50 47.89
C PHE A 50 -24.75 45.44 47.22
N ALA A 51 -23.89 46.43 47.48
CA ALA A 51 -22.53 46.42 46.99
C ALA A 51 -21.71 45.26 47.59
N LEU A 52 -21.90 44.97 48.88
CA LEU A 52 -21.20 43.88 49.58
C LEU A 52 -21.63 42.50 49.06
N THR A 53 -22.92 42.29 48.80
CA THR A 53 -23.42 41.03 48.25
C THR A 53 -22.95 40.82 46.82
N LEU A 54 -22.93 41.87 45.99
CA LEU A 54 -22.33 41.81 44.65
C LEU A 54 -20.84 41.49 44.70
N PHE A 55 -20.11 42.07 45.64
CA PHE A 55 -18.68 41.81 45.81
C PHE A 55 -18.41 40.35 46.23
N LEU A 56 -19.17 39.83 47.19
CA LEU A 56 -19.06 38.42 47.64
C LEU A 56 -19.48 37.43 46.55
N ALA A 57 -20.52 37.76 45.78
CA ALA A 57 -20.95 36.96 44.62
C ALA A 57 -19.87 36.96 43.53
N SER A 58 -19.23 38.11 43.28
CA SER A 58 -18.13 38.21 42.32
C SER A 58 -16.92 37.36 42.76
N LEU A 59 -16.55 37.40 44.04
CA LEU A 59 -15.46 36.59 44.58
C LEU A 59 -15.72 35.08 44.46
N THR A 60 -16.95 34.64 44.68
CA THR A 60 -17.31 33.21 44.56
C THR A 60 -17.27 32.73 43.11
N VAL A 61 -17.71 33.56 42.16
CA VAL A 61 -17.60 33.27 40.72
C VAL A 61 -16.12 33.18 40.29
N LEU A 62 -15.28 34.13 40.73
CA LEU A 62 -13.85 34.10 40.43
C LEU A 62 -13.14 32.88 41.04
N ALA A 63 -13.49 32.50 42.27
CA ALA A 63 -12.91 31.34 42.94
C ALA A 63 -13.26 30.03 42.21
N TRP A 64 -14.49 29.87 41.73
CA TRP A 64 -14.87 28.68 40.96
C TRP A 64 -14.11 28.58 39.63
N GLN A 65 -13.92 29.72 38.96
CA GLN A 65 -13.17 29.76 37.69
C GLN A 65 -11.67 29.43 37.87
N SER A 66 -11.15 29.57 39.09
CA SER A 66 -9.75 29.27 39.44
C SER A 66 -9.46 27.81 39.77
N SER A 67 -10.44 26.91 39.72
CA SER A 67 -10.19 25.46 39.91
C SER A 67 -9.26 24.94 38.80
N PRO A 68 -8.02 24.54 39.11
CA PRO A 68 -7.08 24.09 38.10
C PRO A 68 -7.47 22.68 37.64
N GLY A 69 -8.38 22.61 36.67
CA GLY A 69 -8.97 21.36 36.17
C GLY A 69 -8.02 20.44 35.39
N ARG A 70 -6.70 20.62 35.47
CA ARG A 70 -5.72 19.77 34.79
C ARG A 70 -4.47 19.65 35.64
N THR A 71 -4.34 18.52 36.33
CA THR A 71 -3.06 18.12 36.93
C THR A 71 -2.02 18.07 35.81
N PRO A 72 -0.88 18.77 35.94
CA PRO A 72 0.19 18.70 34.95
C PRO A 72 0.78 17.29 34.99
N VAL A 73 0.31 16.44 34.08
CA VAL A 73 0.85 15.10 33.87
C VAL A 73 2.28 15.18 33.37
N LYS A 74 3.16 14.40 33.99
CA LYS A 74 4.57 14.32 33.60
C LYS A 74 4.79 13.11 32.70
N PRO A 75 5.83 13.13 31.84
CA PRO A 75 6.19 11.96 31.05
C PRO A 75 6.44 10.76 31.95
N GLY A 76 5.66 9.69 31.77
CA GLY A 76 5.72 8.47 32.59
C GLY A 76 4.48 8.22 33.46
N ASP A 77 3.59 9.20 33.62
CA ASP A 77 2.32 9.01 34.33
C ASP A 77 1.32 8.20 33.48
N THR A 78 0.71 7.17 34.07
CA THR A 78 -0.40 6.42 33.45
C THR A 78 -1.73 7.08 33.77
N VAL A 79 -2.43 7.55 32.74
CA VAL A 79 -3.77 8.18 32.86
C VAL A 79 -4.83 7.18 32.41
N VAL A 80 -5.97 7.14 33.10
CA VAL A 80 -7.09 6.22 32.81
C VAL A 80 -7.86 6.64 31.54
N GLU A 81 -7.82 7.92 31.19
CA GLU A 81 -8.57 8.51 30.08
C GLU A 81 -7.62 9.07 29.01
N SER A 82 -7.99 8.92 27.73
CA SER A 82 -7.16 9.36 26.61
C SER A 82 -7.10 10.88 26.52
N VAL A 83 -5.92 11.48 26.67
CA VAL A 83 -5.71 12.92 26.51
C VAL A 83 -5.46 13.24 25.03
N ARG A 84 -6.34 14.03 24.41
CA ARG A 84 -6.18 14.51 23.02
C ARG A 84 -5.17 15.65 22.93
N ALA A 85 -4.47 15.71 21.81
CA ALA A 85 -3.51 16.77 21.54
C ALA A 85 -4.24 18.09 21.26
N PRO A 86 -3.77 19.23 21.81
CA PRO A 86 -4.38 20.53 21.56
C PRO A 86 -4.18 21.03 20.12
N ARG A 87 -3.34 20.35 19.33
CA ARG A 87 -3.10 20.66 17.92
C ARG A 87 -2.91 19.38 17.12
N ARG A 88 -3.43 19.40 15.90
CA ARG A 88 -3.23 18.35 14.91
C ARG A 88 -1.80 18.41 14.37
N VAL A 89 -1.10 17.28 14.40
CA VAL A 89 0.23 17.16 13.78
C VAL A 89 0.19 16.04 12.75
N THR A 90 0.53 16.37 11.50
CA THR A 90 0.69 15.40 10.42
C THR A 90 2.17 15.19 10.17
N PHE A 91 2.62 13.93 10.20
CA PHE A 91 4.00 13.57 9.90
C PHE A 91 4.04 12.37 8.96
N VAL A 92 5.13 12.24 8.21
CA VAL A 92 5.36 11.08 7.35
C VAL A 92 5.80 9.90 8.21
N SER A 93 4.99 8.85 8.27
CA SER A 93 5.35 7.63 8.98
C SER A 93 6.29 6.79 8.12
N GLN A 94 7.58 6.78 8.47
CA GLN A 94 8.58 5.96 7.81
C GLN A 94 8.24 4.46 7.90
N THR A 95 7.71 4.01 9.04
CA THR A 95 7.30 2.61 9.25
C THR A 95 6.16 2.21 8.32
N ARG A 96 5.07 2.99 8.25
CA ARG A 96 3.94 2.68 7.36
C ARG A 96 4.34 2.76 5.89
N THR A 97 5.22 3.71 5.55
CA THR A 97 5.77 3.82 4.19
C THR A 97 6.60 2.59 3.84
N ARG A 98 7.47 2.12 4.74
CA ARG A 98 8.26 0.90 4.54
C ARG A 98 7.38 -0.33 4.36
N ILE A 99 6.37 -0.51 5.21
CA ILE A 99 5.40 -1.60 5.08
C ILE A 99 4.71 -1.56 3.71
N GLY A 100 4.28 -0.38 3.26
CA GLY A 100 3.67 -0.22 1.93
C GLY A 100 4.63 -0.58 0.78
N ARG A 101 5.91 -0.20 0.89
CA ARG A 101 6.96 -0.57 -0.07
C ARG A 101 7.20 -2.08 -0.11
N ASP A 102 7.30 -2.71 1.06
CA ASP A 102 7.52 -4.15 1.17
C ASP A 102 6.33 -4.92 0.58
N GLN A 103 5.10 -4.46 0.84
CA GLN A 103 3.88 -5.01 0.23
C GLN A 103 3.87 -4.85 -1.28
N ALA A 104 4.20 -3.67 -1.82
CA ALA A 104 4.26 -3.43 -3.26
C ALA A 104 5.32 -4.30 -3.95
N SER A 105 6.48 -4.49 -3.30
CA SER A 105 7.50 -5.42 -3.76
C SER A 105 7.02 -6.88 -3.75
N ALA A 106 6.31 -7.30 -2.70
CA ALA A 106 5.84 -8.67 -2.56
C ALA A 106 4.72 -9.00 -3.56
N GLN A 107 3.90 -8.02 -3.93
CA GLN A 107 2.84 -8.16 -4.94
C GLN A 107 3.37 -8.10 -6.38
N SER A 108 4.63 -7.71 -6.58
CA SER A 108 5.21 -7.61 -7.92
C SER A 108 5.45 -9.01 -8.52
N PRO A 109 4.97 -9.27 -9.75
CA PRO A 109 5.13 -10.58 -10.39
C PRO A 109 6.59 -10.88 -10.69
N ALA A 110 6.96 -12.16 -10.64
CA ALA A 110 8.23 -12.63 -11.16
C ALA A 110 8.26 -12.51 -12.69
N ILE A 111 9.38 -12.06 -13.23
CA ILE A 111 9.65 -12.00 -14.66
C ILE A 111 10.36 -13.29 -15.06
N TYR A 112 9.91 -13.89 -16.15
CA TYR A 112 10.42 -15.16 -16.63
C TYR A 112 11.04 -15.01 -18.00
N ASP A 113 12.20 -15.63 -18.19
CA ASP A 113 12.87 -15.72 -19.47
C ASP A 113 12.81 -17.15 -19.99
N TYR A 114 12.81 -17.25 -21.32
CA TYR A 114 12.81 -18.51 -22.04
C TYR A 114 14.18 -18.78 -22.65
N ASP A 115 14.86 -19.83 -22.21
CA ASP A 115 16.15 -20.25 -22.74
C ASP A 115 16.02 -21.49 -23.62
N SER A 116 15.89 -21.24 -24.93
CA SER A 116 15.88 -22.32 -25.93
C SER A 116 17.26 -22.91 -26.24
N ASN A 117 18.35 -22.20 -25.93
CA ASN A 117 19.71 -22.69 -26.20
C ASN A 117 20.05 -23.84 -25.25
N LEU A 118 19.72 -23.69 -23.97
CA LEU A 118 19.94 -24.71 -22.97
C LEU A 118 19.25 -26.03 -23.34
N LEU A 119 17.99 -25.97 -23.77
CA LEU A 119 17.29 -27.19 -24.20
C LEU A 119 17.86 -27.80 -25.48
N ARG A 120 18.32 -26.99 -26.44
CA ARG A 120 19.02 -27.52 -27.62
C ARG A 120 20.27 -28.29 -27.22
N GLN A 121 21.01 -27.83 -26.22
CA GLN A 121 22.17 -28.56 -25.69
C GLN A 121 21.77 -29.88 -24.99
N PHE A 122 20.69 -29.88 -24.20
CA PHE A 122 20.18 -31.12 -23.59
C PHE A 122 19.71 -32.14 -24.64
N ARG A 123 18.97 -31.69 -25.66
CA ARG A 123 18.55 -32.52 -26.80
C ARG A 123 19.75 -33.07 -27.58
N GLY A 124 20.78 -32.24 -27.80
CA GLY A 124 22.03 -32.67 -28.43
C GLY A 124 22.74 -33.77 -27.64
N ARG A 125 22.91 -33.57 -26.32
CA ARG A 125 23.51 -34.58 -25.43
C ARG A 125 22.73 -35.89 -25.40
N ALA A 126 21.40 -35.82 -25.35
CA ALA A 126 20.56 -37.02 -25.43
C ALA A 126 20.75 -37.75 -26.77
N ALA A 127 20.82 -37.02 -27.88
CA ALA A 127 21.05 -37.60 -29.20
C ALA A 127 22.43 -38.28 -29.31
N ASP A 128 23.47 -37.67 -28.74
CA ASP A 128 24.81 -38.27 -28.71
C ASP A 128 24.86 -39.50 -27.79
N LEU A 129 24.19 -39.46 -26.63
CA LEU A 129 24.03 -40.61 -25.74
C LEU A 129 23.35 -41.78 -26.49
N LEU A 130 22.21 -41.53 -27.14
CA LEU A 130 21.47 -42.56 -27.88
C LEU A 130 22.29 -43.15 -29.04
N ARG A 131 23.10 -42.32 -29.71
CA ARG A 131 24.02 -42.78 -30.75
C ARG A 131 25.10 -43.70 -30.17
N ASN A 132 25.70 -43.32 -29.04
CA ASN A 132 26.71 -44.11 -28.36
C ASN A 132 26.13 -45.44 -27.84
N LEU A 133 24.92 -45.43 -27.27
CA LEU A 133 24.21 -46.63 -26.85
C LEU A 133 23.95 -47.56 -28.04
N SER A 134 23.55 -47.01 -29.19
CA SER A 134 23.36 -47.79 -30.42
C SER A 134 24.66 -48.44 -30.89
N ALA A 135 25.79 -47.74 -30.78
CA ALA A 135 27.10 -48.30 -31.12
C ALA A 135 27.50 -49.44 -30.17
N VAL A 136 27.30 -49.27 -28.86
CA VAL A 136 27.56 -50.32 -27.86
C VAL A 136 26.68 -51.55 -28.10
N LYS A 137 25.42 -51.34 -28.47
CA LYS A 137 24.48 -52.42 -28.79
C LYS A 137 24.93 -53.23 -30.01
N ALA A 138 25.35 -52.54 -31.06
CA ALA A 138 25.80 -53.14 -32.32
C ALA A 138 27.18 -53.81 -32.23
N ASP A 139 27.96 -53.53 -31.18
CA ASP A 139 29.27 -54.14 -30.98
C ASP A 139 29.13 -55.61 -30.57
N THR A 140 29.52 -56.51 -31.48
CA THR A 140 29.52 -57.97 -31.27
C THR A 140 30.85 -58.50 -30.73
N LEU A 141 31.89 -57.65 -30.64
CA LEU A 141 33.21 -58.03 -30.12
C LEU A 141 33.24 -58.04 -28.59
N LEU A 142 32.34 -57.28 -27.96
CA LEU A 142 32.24 -57.18 -26.50
C LEU A 142 31.39 -58.29 -25.90
N LEU A 143 31.83 -58.81 -24.75
CA LEU A 143 31.01 -59.73 -23.95
C LEU A 143 29.74 -59.02 -23.45
N PRO A 144 28.61 -59.72 -23.26
CA PRO A 144 27.36 -59.12 -22.79
C PRO A 144 27.52 -58.29 -21.50
N GLU A 145 28.30 -58.79 -20.54
CA GLU A 145 28.56 -58.09 -19.28
C GLU A 145 29.40 -56.82 -19.48
N GLN A 146 30.36 -56.84 -20.41
CA GLN A 146 31.16 -55.66 -20.73
C GLN A 146 30.31 -54.58 -21.40
N ARG A 147 29.35 -54.95 -22.26
CA ARG A 147 28.40 -54.01 -22.87
C ARG A 147 27.49 -53.37 -21.82
N ARG A 148 26.99 -54.15 -20.85
CA ARG A 148 26.22 -53.66 -19.71
C ARG A 148 26.99 -52.59 -18.93
N LEU A 149 28.25 -52.88 -18.57
CA LEU A 149 29.11 -51.92 -17.88
C LEU A 149 29.39 -50.66 -18.71
N MET A 150 29.46 -50.79 -20.04
CA MET A 150 29.64 -49.65 -20.95
C MET A 150 28.41 -48.74 -20.95
N VAL A 151 27.20 -49.30 -20.96
CA VAL A 151 25.94 -48.53 -20.87
C VAL A 151 25.90 -47.72 -19.57
N ILE A 152 26.20 -48.35 -18.43
CA ILE A 152 26.23 -47.69 -17.12
C ILE A 152 27.30 -46.59 -17.07
N ARG A 153 28.44 -46.81 -17.74
CA ARG A 153 29.52 -45.82 -17.84
C ARG A 153 29.11 -44.61 -18.69
N LEU A 154 28.36 -44.83 -19.77
CA LEU A 154 27.86 -43.76 -20.63
C LEU A 154 26.87 -42.88 -19.89
N GLU A 155 26.00 -43.47 -19.09
CA GLU A 155 25.01 -42.75 -18.30
C GLU A 155 24.64 -43.55 -17.04
N ALA A 156 25.12 -43.08 -15.88
CA ALA A 156 24.89 -43.73 -14.59
C ALA A 156 23.45 -43.54 -14.07
N GLY A 157 22.69 -42.64 -14.69
CA GLY A 157 21.29 -42.37 -14.33
C GLY A 157 20.28 -43.40 -14.79
N PHE A 158 20.67 -44.39 -15.62
CA PHE A 158 19.77 -45.47 -16.02
C PHE A 158 19.53 -46.47 -14.88
N SER A 159 18.30 -46.90 -14.74
CA SER A 159 17.90 -48.02 -13.89
C SER A 159 18.47 -49.35 -14.40
N SER A 160 18.64 -50.33 -13.52
CA SER A 160 19.08 -51.68 -13.91
C SER A 160 18.13 -52.31 -14.94
N GLU A 161 16.83 -52.04 -14.79
CA GLU A 161 15.78 -52.49 -15.70
C GLU A 161 15.91 -51.87 -17.09
N ALA A 162 16.16 -50.55 -17.18
CA ALA A 162 16.43 -49.90 -18.46
C ALA A 162 17.69 -50.46 -19.13
N VAL A 163 18.77 -50.72 -18.37
CA VAL A 163 19.98 -51.32 -18.91
C VAL A 163 19.70 -52.72 -19.48
N ASP A 164 18.92 -53.53 -18.77
CA ASP A 164 18.50 -54.86 -19.24
C ASP A 164 17.62 -54.78 -20.48
N ALA A 165 16.68 -53.84 -20.51
CA ALA A 165 15.83 -53.57 -21.66
C ALA A 165 16.66 -53.15 -22.89
N ILE A 166 17.63 -52.25 -22.75
CA ILE A 166 18.51 -51.81 -23.87
C ILE A 166 19.28 -53.00 -24.45
N MET A 167 19.79 -53.89 -23.59
CA MET A 167 20.58 -55.05 -24.03
C MET A 167 19.74 -56.14 -24.69
N SER A 168 18.52 -56.37 -24.22
CA SER A 168 17.63 -57.46 -24.67
C SER A 168 16.73 -57.09 -25.85
N MET A 169 16.43 -55.81 -26.04
CA MET A 169 15.59 -55.31 -27.13
C MET A 169 16.15 -55.63 -28.51
N ASP A 170 15.31 -55.86 -29.52
CA ASP A 170 15.81 -56.03 -30.88
C ASP A 170 16.16 -54.67 -31.54
N ASP A 171 16.80 -54.72 -32.71
CA ASP A 171 17.23 -53.50 -33.42
C ASP A 171 16.06 -52.70 -34.01
N ALA A 172 14.91 -53.33 -34.26
CA ALA A 172 13.73 -52.65 -34.79
C ALA A 172 13.06 -51.81 -33.69
N ASP A 173 12.79 -52.42 -32.54
CA ASP A 173 12.23 -51.79 -31.36
C ASP A 173 13.17 -50.74 -30.77
N TRP A 174 14.49 -50.96 -30.84
CA TRP A 174 15.48 -49.97 -30.43
C TRP A 174 15.40 -48.71 -31.29
N ARG A 175 15.31 -48.86 -32.62
CA ARG A 175 15.15 -47.71 -33.54
C ARG A 175 13.86 -46.94 -33.27
N VAL A 176 12.76 -47.63 -32.97
CA VAL A 176 11.49 -46.98 -32.59
C VAL A 176 11.66 -46.18 -31.30
N THR A 177 12.31 -46.76 -30.29
CA THR A 177 12.55 -46.10 -29.00
C THR A 177 13.42 -44.86 -29.13
N VAL A 178 14.52 -44.94 -29.90
CA VAL A 178 15.39 -43.80 -30.19
C VAL A 178 14.63 -42.69 -30.91
N GLY A 179 13.84 -43.04 -31.93
CA GLY A 179 13.04 -42.09 -32.69
C GLY A 179 12.04 -41.36 -31.79
N GLU A 180 11.34 -42.10 -30.93
CA GLU A 180 10.35 -41.54 -30.03
C GLU A 180 10.97 -40.67 -28.93
N ALA A 181 12.09 -41.10 -28.34
CA ALA A 181 12.83 -40.31 -27.37
C ALA A 181 13.26 -38.94 -27.95
N LEU A 182 13.79 -38.93 -29.18
CA LEU A 182 14.17 -37.70 -29.86
C LEU A 182 12.97 -36.83 -30.22
N ARG A 183 11.87 -37.43 -30.70
CA ARG A 183 10.63 -36.72 -31.01
C ARG A 183 10.10 -35.94 -29.81
N VAL A 184 10.07 -36.61 -28.66
CA VAL A 184 9.59 -36.03 -27.40
C VAL A 184 10.52 -34.93 -26.89
N LEU A 185 11.84 -35.13 -26.95
CA LEU A 185 12.82 -34.10 -26.56
C LEU A 185 12.74 -32.86 -27.48
N ASP A 186 12.43 -33.05 -28.75
CA ASP A 186 12.22 -31.96 -29.71
C ASP A 186 10.98 -31.15 -29.39
N GLU A 187 9.91 -31.83 -28.97
CA GLU A 187 8.69 -31.19 -28.51
C GLU A 187 8.95 -30.35 -27.26
N ASN A 188 9.70 -30.89 -26.30
CA ASN A 188 10.12 -30.16 -25.10
C ASN A 188 10.90 -28.88 -25.42
N VAL A 189 11.78 -28.89 -26.44
CA VAL A 189 12.52 -27.69 -26.87
C VAL A 189 11.56 -26.58 -27.32
N ARG A 190 10.44 -26.92 -27.97
CA ARG A 190 9.51 -25.97 -28.59
C ARG A 190 8.50 -25.39 -27.61
N GLU A 191 8.17 -26.14 -26.56
CA GLU A 191 7.20 -25.71 -25.55
C GLU A 191 7.82 -24.76 -24.53
N ARG A 192 6.99 -24.08 -23.74
CA ARG A 192 7.43 -23.26 -22.60
C ARG A 192 7.02 -23.96 -21.32
N LEU A 193 7.96 -24.67 -20.70
CA LEU A 193 7.76 -25.44 -19.48
C LEU A 193 8.46 -24.79 -18.30
N ARG A 194 7.66 -24.43 -17.30
CA ARG A 194 8.13 -24.01 -15.99
C ARG A 194 8.43 -25.21 -15.10
N ALA A 195 9.21 -25.02 -14.04
CA ALA A 195 9.65 -26.09 -13.15
C ALA A 195 8.47 -26.87 -12.55
N GLU A 196 7.39 -26.20 -12.18
CA GLU A 196 6.17 -26.79 -11.63
C GLU A 196 5.42 -27.69 -12.63
N GLN A 197 5.60 -27.47 -13.93
CA GLN A 197 4.89 -28.21 -14.99
C GLN A 197 5.63 -29.48 -15.43
N ILE A 198 6.91 -29.64 -15.07
CA ILE A 198 7.75 -30.74 -15.56
C ILE A 198 7.24 -32.10 -15.10
N ALA A 199 6.81 -32.22 -13.85
CA ALA A 199 6.32 -33.49 -13.32
C ALA A 199 5.03 -33.95 -14.03
N GLU A 200 4.08 -33.04 -14.20
CA GLU A 200 2.82 -33.29 -14.91
C GLU A 200 3.08 -33.60 -16.39
N ARG A 201 3.94 -32.81 -17.06
CA ARG A 201 4.27 -33.03 -18.46
C ARG A 201 4.91 -34.39 -18.68
N ARG A 202 5.86 -34.79 -17.82
CA ARG A 202 6.48 -36.12 -17.87
C ARG A 202 5.44 -37.23 -17.72
N ALA A 203 4.55 -37.13 -16.74
CA ALA A 203 3.50 -38.13 -16.52
C ALA A 203 2.56 -38.22 -17.73
N SER A 204 2.18 -37.09 -18.33
CA SER A 204 1.36 -37.04 -19.54
C SER A 204 2.03 -37.73 -20.72
N ILE A 205 3.33 -37.47 -20.93
CA ILE A 205 4.09 -38.10 -22.01
C ILE A 205 4.18 -39.61 -21.80
N ILE A 206 4.54 -40.06 -20.60
CA ILE A 206 4.60 -41.50 -20.29
C ILE A 206 3.24 -42.16 -20.52
N ALA A 207 2.15 -41.53 -20.07
CA ALA A 207 0.80 -42.04 -20.27
C ALA A 207 0.42 -42.14 -21.75
N GLN A 208 0.73 -41.11 -22.56
CA GLN A 208 0.45 -41.13 -24.00
C GLN A 208 1.18 -42.27 -24.70
N ILE A 209 2.46 -42.44 -24.37
CA ILE A 209 3.37 -43.38 -25.03
C ILE A 209 3.11 -44.83 -24.62
N SER A 210 2.59 -45.04 -23.41
CA SER A 210 2.25 -46.37 -22.89
C SER A 210 1.25 -47.14 -23.76
N ALA A 211 0.47 -46.45 -24.59
CA ALA A 211 -0.51 -47.06 -25.48
C ALA A 211 0.07 -47.52 -26.84
N GLN A 212 1.29 -47.10 -27.21
CA GLN A 212 1.91 -47.48 -28.49
C GLN A 212 3.25 -48.21 -28.35
N LEU A 213 3.87 -48.20 -27.17
CA LEU A 213 5.16 -48.84 -26.91
C LEU A 213 5.04 -50.05 -25.99
N THR A 214 5.97 -50.99 -26.14
CA THR A 214 6.11 -52.14 -25.24
C THR A 214 6.70 -51.73 -23.88
N GLU A 215 6.47 -52.53 -22.85
CA GLU A 215 6.96 -52.26 -21.49
C GLU A 215 8.48 -51.97 -21.42
N PRO A 216 9.37 -52.75 -22.08
CA PRO A 216 10.80 -52.44 -22.13
C PRO A 216 11.13 -51.06 -22.75
N GLN A 217 10.38 -50.64 -23.77
CA GLN A 217 10.56 -49.33 -24.41
C GLN A 217 10.12 -48.19 -23.49
N GLN A 218 9.03 -48.40 -22.73
CA GLN A 218 8.53 -47.42 -21.77
C GLN A 218 9.53 -47.17 -20.63
N VAL A 219 10.17 -48.22 -20.12
CA VAL A 219 11.18 -48.11 -19.05
C VAL A 219 12.36 -47.24 -19.52
N ILE A 220 12.93 -47.55 -20.70
CA ILE A 220 14.05 -46.80 -21.27
C ILE A 220 13.67 -45.34 -21.47
N LEU A 221 12.49 -45.10 -22.05
CA LEU A 221 12.04 -43.75 -22.32
C LEU A 221 11.83 -42.95 -21.03
N THR A 222 11.26 -43.57 -19.99
CA THR A 222 11.04 -42.94 -18.68
C THR A 222 12.35 -42.45 -18.06
N ASP A 223 13.41 -43.25 -18.16
CA ASP A 223 14.73 -42.87 -17.67
C ASP A 223 15.32 -41.72 -18.49
N ILE A 224 15.26 -41.78 -19.83
CA ILE A 224 15.70 -40.69 -20.71
C ILE A 224 14.96 -39.39 -20.40
N MET A 225 13.63 -39.46 -20.26
CA MET A 225 12.80 -38.33 -19.89
C MET A 225 13.23 -37.73 -18.55
N THR A 226 13.48 -38.56 -17.56
CA THR A 226 13.89 -38.10 -16.22
C THR A 226 15.25 -37.42 -16.24
N LEU A 227 16.16 -37.88 -17.10
CA LEU A 227 17.50 -37.33 -17.26
C LEU A 227 17.53 -36.04 -18.09
N TYR A 228 16.74 -35.96 -19.15
CA TYR A 228 16.87 -34.90 -20.17
C TYR A 228 15.67 -33.94 -20.29
N LEU A 229 14.52 -34.25 -19.69
CA LEU A 229 13.41 -33.30 -19.57
C LEU A 229 13.72 -32.28 -18.47
N ARG A 230 13.90 -31.02 -18.87
CA ARG A 230 14.29 -29.90 -18.01
C ARG A 230 13.41 -28.68 -18.29
N PRO A 231 13.17 -27.82 -17.28
CA PRO A 231 12.45 -26.57 -17.50
C PRO A 231 13.26 -25.63 -18.39
N ASN A 232 12.55 -24.80 -19.14
CA ASN A 232 13.13 -23.84 -20.07
C ASN A 232 12.60 -22.42 -19.89
N VAL A 233 11.65 -22.26 -18.97
CA VAL A 233 11.22 -20.97 -18.45
C VAL A 233 11.83 -20.83 -17.07
N LEU A 234 12.82 -19.95 -16.96
CA LEU A 234 13.56 -19.67 -15.73
C LEU A 234 13.20 -18.28 -15.23
N VAL A 235 13.24 -18.08 -13.92
CA VAL A 235 13.03 -16.75 -13.34
C VAL A 235 14.23 -15.88 -13.72
N ASN A 236 13.96 -14.71 -14.30
CA ASN A 236 14.96 -13.68 -14.47
C ASN A 236 15.02 -12.88 -13.18
N ASP A 237 15.96 -13.24 -12.30
CA ASP A 237 16.13 -12.60 -11.00
C ASP A 237 16.47 -11.11 -11.11
N VAL A 238 17.21 -10.73 -12.15
CA VAL A 238 17.66 -9.33 -12.38
C VAL A 238 16.46 -8.45 -12.74
N GLU A 239 15.67 -8.86 -13.72
CA GLU A 239 14.47 -8.12 -14.14
C GLU A 239 13.38 -8.16 -13.07
N THR A 240 13.25 -9.29 -12.37
CA THR A 240 12.32 -9.41 -11.25
C THR A 240 12.67 -8.43 -10.13
N GLU A 241 13.94 -8.33 -9.74
CA GLU A 241 14.35 -7.38 -8.69
C GLU A 241 14.27 -5.93 -9.17
N ARG A 242 14.52 -5.66 -10.46
CA ARG A 242 14.27 -4.33 -11.05
C ARG A 242 12.80 -3.93 -10.93
N VAL A 243 11.87 -4.81 -11.33
CA VAL A 243 10.42 -4.56 -11.24
C VAL A 243 9.99 -4.38 -9.78
N ARG A 244 10.50 -5.21 -8.87
CA ARG A 244 10.24 -5.08 -7.42
C ARG A 244 10.74 -3.75 -6.87
N LYS A 245 11.93 -3.31 -7.26
CA LYS A 245 12.48 -2.02 -6.87
C LYS A 245 11.65 -0.86 -7.39
N GLU A 246 11.26 -0.89 -8.66
CA GLU A 246 10.35 0.12 -9.23
C GLU A 246 9.01 0.17 -8.49
N ALA A 247 8.47 -0.98 -8.10
CA ALA A 247 7.25 -1.03 -7.29
C ALA A 247 7.45 -0.39 -5.91
N ARG A 248 8.58 -0.62 -5.24
CA ARG A 248 8.93 0.07 -3.98
C ARG A 248 9.03 1.58 -4.18
N ASP A 249 9.68 2.01 -5.25
CA ASP A 249 9.96 3.43 -5.51
C ASP A 249 8.69 4.22 -5.87
N ARG A 250 7.67 3.56 -6.46
CA ARG A 250 6.36 4.16 -6.76
C ARG A 250 5.48 4.39 -5.52
N VAL A 251 5.77 3.77 -4.37
CA VAL A 251 4.96 3.94 -3.16
C VAL A 251 5.20 5.32 -2.55
N ALA A 252 4.14 6.14 -2.56
CA ALA A 252 4.15 7.47 -1.95
C ALA A 252 4.30 7.38 -0.42
N PRO A 253 4.95 8.37 0.23
CA PRO A 253 5.08 8.39 1.68
C PRO A 253 3.72 8.48 2.39
N VAL A 254 3.52 7.63 3.41
CA VAL A 254 2.27 7.56 4.17
C VAL A 254 2.28 8.62 5.27
N SER A 255 1.38 9.59 5.16
CA SER A 255 1.18 10.63 6.18
C SER A 255 0.21 10.17 7.26
N VAL A 256 0.57 10.35 8.52
CA VAL A 256 -0.25 10.01 9.69
C VAL A 256 -0.51 11.26 10.49
N THR A 257 -1.78 11.45 10.84
CA THR A 257 -2.25 12.58 11.64
C THR A 257 -2.55 12.10 13.05
N ILE A 258 -2.00 12.79 14.06
CA ILE A 258 -2.31 12.57 15.48
C ILE A 258 -3.15 13.76 15.97
N GLU A 259 -4.23 13.46 16.70
CA GLU A 259 -5.23 14.38 17.25
C GLU A 259 -5.48 14.09 18.73
#